data_AF-A0A8S3F9R1-F1
#
_entry.id   AF-A0A8S3F9R1-F1
#
_cell.length_a   1.000
_cell.length_b   1.000
_cell.length_c   1.000
_cell.angle_alpha   90.00
_cell.angle_beta   90.00
_cell.angle_gamma   90.00
#
_symmetry.space_group_name_H-M   'P 1'
#
loop_
_entity.id
_entity.type
_entity.pdbx_description
1 polymer ?
#
loop_
_entity_poly.entity_id
_entity_poly.type
_entity_poly.pdbx_seq_one_letter_code
_entity_poly.pdbx_strand_id
1 'polypeptide(L)'
;MASSTTVKIAEFRRLLSHAHSVLVLTGAGISAESGIPTFRGAGGLWRQFKATDLATQTAFARSPSLVWEFYHYRRELVRAKQPNK
;
A
#
# COMPACT_ATOMS: atom_id res chain seq x y z
N MET A 1 12.32 19.50 -28.50
CA MET A 1 13.24 19.24 -27.37
C MET A 1 12.60 18.20 -26.47
N ALA A 2 13.28 17.08 -26.16
CA ALA A 2 12.71 16.05 -25.30
C ALA A 2 12.57 16.55 -23.85
N SER A 3 11.49 16.18 -23.15
CA SER A 3 11.28 16.60 -21.77
C SER A 3 12.32 15.95 -20.84
N SER A 4 12.67 16.64 -19.75
CA SER A 4 13.60 16.12 -18.71
C SER A 4 13.18 14.74 -18.20
N THR A 5 11.88 14.46 -18.14
CA THR A 5 11.33 13.16 -17.72
C THR A 5 11.60 12.05 -18.75
N THR A 6 11.51 12.35 -20.05
CA THR A 6 11.80 11.39 -21.13
C THR A 6 13.28 10.96 -21.10
N VAL A 7 14.18 11.91 -20.85
CA VAL A 7 15.62 11.63 -20.70
C VAL A 7 15.89 10.72 -19.50
N LYS A 8 15.24 10.99 -18.35
CA LYS A 8 15.39 10.17 -17.14
C LYS A 8 14.89 8.73 -17.29
N ILE A 9 13.78 8.52 -18.02
CA ILE A 9 13.25 7.17 -18.28
C ILE A 9 14.19 6.37 -19.18
N ALA A 10 14.76 7.00 -20.21
CA ALA A 10 15.70 6.33 -21.11
C ALA A 10 16.96 5.87 -20.35
N GLU A 11 17.49 6.73 -19.47
CA GLU A 11 18.63 6.38 -18.61
C GLU A 11 18.29 5.26 -17.61
N PHE A 12 17.13 5.34 -16.95
CA PHE A 12 16.66 4.28 -16.05
C PHE A 12 16.58 2.92 -16.77
N ARG A 13 16.00 2.87 -17.98
CA ARG A 13 15.92 1.64 -18.78
C ARG A 13 17.30 1.07 -19.09
N ARG A 14 18.25 1.93 -19.45
CA ARG A 14 19.64 1.52 -19.71
C ARG A 14 20.26 0.88 -18.47
N LEU A 15 20.15 1.53 -17.31
CA LEU A 15 20.67 1.00 -16.04
C LEU A 15 20.01 -0.32 -15.67
N LEU A 16 18.68 -0.42 -15.77
CA LEU A 16 17.93 -1.62 -15.47
C LEU A 16 18.32 -2.81 -16.37
N SER A 17 18.55 -2.57 -17.67
CA SER A 17 18.94 -3.64 -18.61
C SER A 17 20.30 -4.29 -18.34
N HIS A 18 21.17 -3.62 -17.57
CA HIS A 18 22.49 -4.15 -17.19
C HIS A 18 22.53 -4.64 -15.73
N ALA A 19 21.43 -4.51 -14.99
CA ALA A 19 21.35 -4.95 -13.61
C ALA A 19 21.20 -6.48 -13.54
N HIS A 20 22.12 -7.14 -12.85
CA HIS A 20 22.07 -8.59 -12.65
C HIS A 20 21.25 -9.00 -11.42
N SER A 21 20.93 -8.04 -10.54
CA SER A 21 20.11 -8.24 -9.35
C SER A 21 19.30 -6.97 -9.10
N VAL A 22 17.98 -7.13 -9.00
CA VAL A 22 17.04 -6.02 -8.83
C VAL A 22 16.16 -6.30 -7.61
N LEU A 23 16.14 -5.36 -6.67
CA LEU A 23 15.23 -5.36 -5.52
C LEU A 23 14.18 -4.27 -5.73
N VAL A 24 12.90 -4.65 -5.64
CA VAL A 24 11.78 -3.71 -5.66
C VAL A 24 11.18 -3.64 -4.27
N LEU A 25 11.32 -2.49 -3.61
CA LEU A 25 10.68 -2.21 -2.32
C LEU A 25 9.35 -1.52 -2.57
N THR A 26 8.25 -2.22 -2.26
CA THR A 26 6.89 -1.69 -2.41
C THR A 26 6.25 -1.41 -1.06
N GLY A 27 5.26 -0.51 -1.04
CA GLY A 27 4.40 -0.26 0.11
C GLY A 27 2.93 -0.20 -0.30
N ALA A 28 2.06 0.19 0.63
CA ALA A 28 0.61 0.23 0.40
C ALA A 28 0.19 1.09 -0.81
N GLY A 29 1.02 2.06 -1.22
CA GLY A 29 0.77 2.89 -2.39
C GLY A 29 0.56 2.10 -3.68
N ILE A 30 1.29 0.99 -3.87
CA ILE A 30 1.11 0.15 -5.07
C ILE A 30 -0.28 -0.50 -5.10
N SER A 31 -0.91 -0.73 -3.94
CA SER A 31 -2.25 -1.31 -3.85
C SER A 31 -3.37 -0.27 -3.93
N ALA A 32 -3.04 1.02 -3.87
CA ALA A 32 -4.04 2.09 -3.90
C ALA A 32 -4.82 2.10 -5.22
N GLU A 33 -4.15 1.83 -6.35
CA GLU A 33 -4.77 1.75 -7.67
C GLU A 33 -5.70 0.53 -7.82
N SER A 34 -5.53 -0.50 -6.99
CA SER A 34 -6.48 -1.60 -6.84
C SER A 34 -7.67 -1.25 -5.95
N GLY A 35 -7.80 0.00 -5.49
CA GLY A 35 -8.85 0.44 -4.58
C GLY A 35 -8.69 -0.10 -3.15
N ILE A 36 -7.47 -0.46 -2.75
CA ILE A 36 -7.16 -0.87 -1.37
C ILE A 36 -6.72 0.38 -0.58
N PRO A 37 -7.43 0.75 0.51
CA PRO A 37 -7.04 1.90 1.32
C PRO A 37 -5.65 1.72 1.92
N THR A 38 -4.85 2.78 1.87
CA THR A 38 -3.51 2.79 2.48
C THR A 38 -3.61 3.10 3.98
N PHE A 39 -2.56 2.82 4.75
CA PHE A 39 -2.55 3.10 6.20
C PHE A 39 -2.44 4.59 6.56
N ARG A 40 -2.23 5.47 5.58
CA ARG A 40 -1.97 6.91 5.77
C ARG A 40 -2.82 7.74 4.81
N GLY A 41 -3.02 9.02 5.10
CA GLY A 41 -3.81 9.91 4.25
C GLY A 41 -5.30 9.53 4.22
N ALA A 42 -5.99 9.85 3.12
CA ALA A 42 -7.45 9.69 3.01
C ALA A 42 -7.94 8.23 3.16
N GLY A 43 -7.09 7.24 2.86
CA GLY A 43 -7.42 5.82 3.05
C GLY A 43 -7.17 5.27 4.46
N GLY A 44 -6.54 6.06 5.35
CA GLY A 44 -6.06 5.60 6.65
C GLY A 44 -7.12 5.50 7.75
N LEU A 45 -8.38 5.84 7.45
CA LEU A 45 -9.48 5.80 8.42
C LEU A 45 -10.40 4.61 8.17
N TRP A 46 -10.75 3.91 9.24
CA TRP A 46 -11.84 2.95 9.28
C TRP A 46 -12.79 3.36 10.41
N ARG A 47 -14.05 3.66 10.06
CA ARG A 47 -14.99 4.37 10.94
C ARG A 47 -14.37 5.71 11.37
N GLN A 48 -14.11 5.87 12.66
CA GLN A 48 -13.48 7.03 13.28
C GLN A 48 -12.03 6.78 13.74
N PHE A 49 -11.52 5.56 13.51
CA PHE A 49 -10.19 5.16 13.96
C PHE A 49 -9.17 5.27 12.84
N LYS A 50 -7.95 5.73 13.16
CA LYS A 50 -6.82 5.56 12.26
C LYS A 50 -6.39 4.09 12.27
N ALA A 51 -6.09 3.55 11.10
CA ALA A 51 -5.59 2.19 10.94
C ALA A 51 -4.35 1.93 11.83
N THR A 52 -3.49 2.94 11.99
CA THR A 52 -2.30 2.89 12.86
C THR A 52 -2.62 2.76 14.33
N ASP A 53 -3.79 3.22 14.78
CA ASP A 53 -4.19 3.16 16.19
C ASP A 53 -4.73 1.76 16.54
N LEU A 54 -5.32 1.06 15.54
CA LEU A 54 -5.87 -0.29 15.70
C LEU A 54 -4.83 -1.39 15.46
N ALA A 55 -3.83 -1.14 14.61
CA ALA A 55 -2.76 -2.09 14.29
C ALA A 55 -1.62 -2.10 15.33
N THR A 56 -1.96 -2.12 16.61
CA THR A 56 -0.97 -2.16 17.71
C THR A 56 -1.29 -3.29 18.69
N GLN A 57 -0.26 -3.82 19.34
CA GLN A 57 -0.43 -4.83 20.40
C GLN A 57 -1.30 -4.30 21.54
N THR A 58 -1.11 -3.03 21.94
CA THR A 58 -1.89 -2.39 22.99
C THR A 58 -3.37 -2.30 22.64
N ALA A 59 -3.72 -1.93 21.39
CA ALA A 59 -5.11 -1.89 20.95
C ALA A 59 -5.74 -3.28 20.95
N PHE A 60 -5.00 -4.29 20.49
CA PHE A 60 -5.47 -5.68 20.53
C PHE A 60 -5.69 -6.17 21.95
N ALA A 61 -4.77 -5.91 22.88
CA ALA A 61 -4.92 -6.28 24.28
C ALA A 61 -6.12 -5.58 24.95
N ARG A 62 -6.37 -4.31 24.61
CA ARG A 62 -7.49 -3.53 25.15
C ARG A 62 -8.85 -3.98 24.60
N SER A 63 -8.93 -4.27 23.31
CA SER A 63 -10.18 -4.71 22.67
C SER A 63 -9.90 -5.61 21.47
N PRO A 64 -9.75 -6.94 21.69
CA PRO A 64 -9.50 -7.88 20.62
C PRO A 64 -10.63 -7.89 19.58
N SER A 65 -11.90 -7.78 20.02
CA SER A 65 -13.06 -7.78 19.12
C SER A 65 -13.02 -6.63 18.12
N LEU A 66 -12.76 -5.40 18.58
CA LEU A 66 -12.69 -4.23 17.70
C LEU A 66 -11.57 -4.37 16.66
N VAL A 67 -10.41 -4.88 17.09
CA VAL A 67 -9.29 -5.10 16.18
C VAL A 67 -9.61 -6.21 15.18
N TRP A 68 -10.29 -7.28 15.61
CA TRP A 68 -10.75 -8.33 14.72
C TRP A 68 -11.80 -7.84 13.71
N GLU A 69 -12.75 -6.99 14.11
CA GLU A 69 -13.70 -6.35 13.18
C GLU A 69 -12.97 -5.52 12.12
N PHE A 70 -11.95 -4.74 12.52
CA PHE A 70 -11.13 -3.97 11.60
C PHE A 70 -10.41 -4.87 10.58
N TYR A 71 -9.78 -5.96 11.04
CA TYR A 71 -9.11 -6.90 10.13
C TYR A 71 -10.09 -7.73 9.30
N HIS A 72 -11.27 -8.05 9.81
CA HIS A 72 -12.33 -8.73 9.05
C HIS A 72 -12.82 -7.86 7.89
N TYR A 73 -13.13 -6.59 8.15
CA TYR A 73 -13.45 -5.61 7.10
C TYR A 73 -12.37 -5.57 6.01
N ARG A 74 -11.09 -5.50 6.40
CA ARG A 74 -9.98 -5.46 5.43
C ARG A 74 -9.85 -6.75 4.62
N ARG A 75 -10.11 -7.91 5.23
CA ARG A 75 -10.11 -9.21 4.54
C ARG A 75 -11.17 -9.26 3.45
N GLU A 76 -12.40 -8.88 3.78
CA GLU A 76 -13.49 -8.85 2.80
C GLU A 76 -13.25 -7.82 1.69
N LEU A 77 -12.72 -6.64 2.04
CA LEU A 77 -12.35 -5.61 1.07
C LEU A 77 -11.32 -6.14 0.06
N VAL A 78 -10.21 -6.72 0.54
CA VAL A 78 -9.12 -7.19 -0.32
C VAL A 78 -9.56 -8.39 -1.17
N ARG A 79 -10.39 -9.29 -0.62
CA ARG A 79 -10.94 -10.45 -1.35
C ARG A 79 -11.67 -10.05 -2.64
N ALA A 80 -12.26 -8.86 -2.68
CA ALA A 80 -12.97 -8.35 -3.85
C ALA A 80 -12.10 -7.55 -4.84
N LYS A 81 -10.78 -7.39 -4.59
CA LYS A 81 -9.87 -6.61 -5.45
C LYS A 81 -9.00 -7.50 -6.32
N GLN A 82 -8.43 -6.90 -7.36
CA GLN A 82 -7.52 -7.54 -8.31
C GLN A 82 -6.20 -6.77 -8.41
N PRO A 83 -5.09 -7.42 -8.83
CA PRO A 83 -3.84 -6.73 -9.16
C PRO A 83 -4.06 -5.60 -10.17
N ASN A 84 -3.30 -4.51 -10.03
CA ASN A 84 -3.25 -3.42 -11.00
C ASN A 84 -2.12 -3.61 -12.03
N LYS A 85 -1.99 -2.66 -12.96
CA LYS A 85 -1.07 -2.71 -14.10
C LYS A 85 0.37 -2.41 -13.74
#